data_AF-A0A2I1G4M3-F1
#
_entry.id   AF-A0A2I1G4M3-F1
#
_cell.length_a   1.000
_cell.length_b   1.000
_cell.length_c   1.000
_cell.angle_alpha   90.00
_cell.angle_beta   90.00
_cell.angle_gamma   90.00
#
_symmetry.space_group_name_H-M   'P 1'
#
loop_
_entity.id
_entity.type
_entity.pdbx_description
1 polymer ?
#
loop_
_entity_poly.entity_id
_entity_poly.type
_entity_poly.pdbx_seq_one_letter_code
_entity_poly.pdbx_strand_id
1 'polypeptide(L)'
;MLDLSSLISFFVLGTIVWVIYKIYIWPIYITPLRKIPGPSSENPFYGNLRTFLLEENPDLKWIQKYGSIVKYHGLFNQPTIVIADTKLIQEITLNHVYDYIKPPKMLADAIAIAGRGLVFAEGEDHKRQRKMMNPAFTHNNVKEMVPTFIRVAFTLKNLIEDKVNLGESNINLTPYISKATLDVIGIVGFNYEFNSLTSPNELAKAYDSVTNVPQPALRFAISLLSNYVPYIRNIPIDMNRKFKSACEYLNCVVKETLRLNSPVSLTTRTNIKDKVFGDYVIPKDTVIMVAISALHNEVT
;
A
#
# COMPACT_ATOMS: atom_id res chain seq x y z
N MET A 1 -42.85 -24.00 -20.07
CA MET A 1 -42.09 -23.40 -18.94
C MET A 1 -40.65 -23.86 -19.08
N LEU A 2 -39.67 -22.98 -18.93
CA LEU A 2 -38.27 -23.41 -18.91
C LEU A 2 -38.04 -24.21 -17.62
N ASP A 3 -37.53 -25.44 -17.74
CA ASP A 3 -37.20 -26.27 -16.58
C ASP A 3 -36.07 -25.61 -15.78
N LEU A 4 -36.10 -25.76 -14.45
CA LEU A 4 -35.11 -25.16 -13.54
C LEU A 4 -33.66 -25.49 -13.92
N SER A 5 -33.42 -26.70 -14.44
CA SER A 5 -32.12 -27.15 -14.95
C SER A 5 -31.64 -26.32 -16.16
N SER A 6 -32.54 -25.99 -17.08
CA SER A 6 -32.24 -25.18 -18.26
C SER A 6 -31.87 -23.74 -17.87
N LEU A 7 -32.55 -23.19 -16.86
CA LEU A 7 -32.28 -21.85 -16.34
C LEU A 7 -30.94 -21.78 -15.61
N ILE A 8 -30.61 -22.79 -14.80
CA ILE A 8 -29.29 -22.91 -14.15
C ILE A 8 -28.18 -23.05 -15.20
N SER A 9 -28.38 -23.88 -16.22
CA SER A 9 -27.39 -24.08 -17.30
C SER A 9 -27.12 -22.78 -18.06
N PHE A 10 -28.16 -22.03 -18.43
CA PHE A 10 -28.00 -20.74 -19.11
C PHE A 10 -27.25 -19.72 -18.25
N PHE A 11 -27.52 -19.69 -16.94
CA PHE A 11 -26.80 -18.83 -16.01
C PHE A 11 -25.32 -19.22 -15.90
N VAL A 12 -25.01 -20.53 -15.79
CA VAL A 12 -23.63 -21.03 -15.74
C VAL A 12 -22.90 -20.72 -17.05
N LEU A 13 -23.52 -20.95 -18.21
CA LEU A 13 -22.91 -20.63 -19.50
C LEU A 13 -22.67 -19.12 -19.65
N GLY A 14 -23.67 -18.30 -19.30
CA GLY A 14 -23.56 -16.84 -19.35
C GLY A 14 -22.44 -16.31 -18.44
N THR A 15 -22.30 -16.85 -17.23
CA THR A 15 -21.19 -16.50 -16.33
C THR A 15 -19.84 -16.93 -16.87
N ILE A 16 -19.71 -18.13 -17.44
CA ILE A 16 -18.46 -18.59 -18.08
C ILE A 16 -18.07 -17.66 -19.23
N VAL A 17 -19.02 -17.34 -20.13
CA VAL A 17 -18.78 -16.42 -21.27
C VAL A 17 -18.38 -15.04 -20.77
N TRP A 18 -19.05 -14.51 -19.75
CA TRP A 18 -18.71 -13.23 -19.15
C TRP A 18 -17.31 -13.23 -18.51
N VAL A 19 -16.94 -14.31 -17.81
CA VAL A 19 -15.60 -14.48 -17.22
C VAL A 19 -14.53 -14.54 -18.31
N ILE A 20 -14.75 -15.34 -19.37
CA ILE A 20 -13.82 -15.42 -20.52
C ILE A 20 -13.68 -14.06 -21.18
N TYR A 21 -14.80 -13.37 -21.43
CA TYR A 21 -14.78 -12.02 -22.00
C TYR A 21 -13.96 -11.07 -21.13
N LYS A 22 -14.20 -11.07 -19.82
CA LYS A 22 -13.59 -10.12 -18.89
C LYS A 22 -12.11 -10.39 -18.60
N ILE A 23 -11.70 -11.66 -18.53
CA ILE A 23 -10.31 -12.06 -18.19
C ILE A 23 -9.43 -12.19 -19.44
N TYR A 24 -9.99 -12.62 -20.57
CA TYR A 24 -9.20 -12.89 -21.79
C TYR A 24 -9.48 -11.89 -22.90
N ILE A 25 -10.73 -11.73 -23.32
CA ILE A 25 -11.05 -10.98 -24.54
C ILE A 25 -10.80 -9.48 -24.34
N TRP A 26 -11.35 -8.92 -23.26
CA TRP A 26 -11.33 -7.48 -23.03
C TRP A 26 -9.91 -6.93 -22.73
N PRO A 27 -9.11 -7.52 -21.83
CA PRO A 27 -7.77 -7.01 -21.51
C PRO A 27 -6.77 -7.12 -22.65
N ILE A 28 -6.91 -8.14 -23.51
CA ILE A 28 -5.93 -8.43 -24.57
C ILE A 28 -6.32 -7.69 -25.85
N TYR A 29 -7.59 -7.74 -26.26
CA TYR A 29 -8.01 -7.32 -27.60
C TYR A 29 -8.78 -6.01 -27.63
N ILE A 30 -9.54 -5.66 -26.59
CA ILE A 30 -10.52 -4.55 -26.66
C ILE A 30 -10.00 -3.27 -26.00
N THR A 31 -9.35 -3.38 -24.84
CA THR A 31 -9.00 -2.22 -24.02
C THR A 31 -8.12 -1.20 -24.78
N PRO A 32 -8.38 0.12 -24.66
CA PRO A 32 -7.53 1.16 -25.22
C PRO A 32 -6.08 1.07 -24.73
N LEU A 33 -5.88 0.53 -23.52
CA LEU A 33 -4.57 0.33 -22.91
C LEU A 33 -3.69 -0.64 -23.69
N ARG A 34 -4.24 -1.44 -24.61
CA ARG A 34 -3.46 -2.40 -25.42
C ARG A 34 -2.33 -1.76 -26.22
N LYS A 35 -2.45 -0.46 -26.55
CA LYS A 35 -1.45 0.32 -27.29
C LYS A 35 -0.21 0.66 -26.45
N ILE A 36 -0.33 0.62 -25.12
CA ILE A 36 0.78 0.94 -24.21
C ILE A 36 1.72 -0.28 -24.19
N PRO A 37 3.03 -0.07 -24.39
CA PRO A 37 4.02 -1.14 -24.38
C PRO A 37 4.15 -1.76 -22.97
N GLY A 38 4.56 -3.02 -22.92
CA GLY A 38 4.81 -3.69 -21.65
C GLY A 38 4.88 -5.21 -21.75
N PRO A 39 5.14 -5.90 -20.63
CA PRO A 39 5.25 -7.34 -20.61
C PRO A 39 3.92 -8.02 -20.98
N SER A 40 4.03 -9.17 -21.65
CA SER A 40 2.90 -10.08 -21.82
C SER A 40 2.43 -10.61 -20.45
N SER A 41 1.15 -10.95 -20.35
CA SER A 41 0.63 -11.65 -19.17
C SER A 41 1.30 -13.03 -19.07
N GLU A 42 1.85 -13.37 -17.89
CA GLU A 42 2.42 -14.71 -17.65
C GLU A 42 1.31 -15.75 -17.49
N ASN A 43 0.20 -15.36 -16.88
CA ASN A 43 -0.95 -16.22 -16.69
C ASN A 43 -2.25 -15.42 -16.60
N PRO A 44 -3.36 -15.92 -17.16
CA PRO A 44 -4.64 -15.22 -17.11
C PRO A 44 -5.22 -14.95 -15.72
N PHE A 45 -4.93 -15.79 -14.73
CA PHE A 45 -5.49 -15.66 -13.39
C PHE A 45 -4.67 -14.73 -12.49
N TYR A 46 -3.34 -14.78 -12.60
CA TYR A 46 -2.44 -13.99 -11.74
C TYR A 46 -1.67 -12.89 -12.48
N GLY A 47 -1.85 -12.75 -13.79
CA GLY A 47 -1.19 -11.73 -14.60
C GLY A 47 0.33 -11.81 -14.46
N ASN A 48 0.94 -10.69 -14.10
CA ASN A 48 2.36 -10.54 -13.78
C ASN A 48 2.62 -10.49 -12.25
N LEU A 49 1.67 -10.92 -11.42
CA LEU A 49 1.81 -10.89 -9.96
C LEU A 49 3.02 -11.71 -9.48
N ARG A 50 3.31 -12.83 -10.16
CA ARG A 50 4.47 -13.67 -9.84
C ARG A 50 5.78 -12.90 -10.04
N THR A 51 5.92 -12.13 -11.10
CA THR A 51 7.08 -11.25 -11.32
C THR A 51 7.24 -10.28 -10.16
N PHE A 52 6.15 -9.64 -9.72
CA PHE A 52 6.14 -8.73 -8.57
C PHE A 52 6.48 -9.39 -7.23
N LEU A 53 6.24 -10.68 -7.07
CA LEU A 53 6.53 -11.41 -5.83
C LEU A 53 7.93 -12.01 -5.78
N LEU A 54 8.50 -12.36 -6.93
CA LEU A 54 9.76 -13.11 -7.02
C LEU A 54 10.95 -12.27 -7.46
N GLU A 55 10.72 -11.21 -8.24
CA GLU A 55 11.78 -10.34 -8.71
C GLU A 55 11.89 -9.08 -7.88
N GLU A 56 13.12 -8.63 -7.63
CA GLU A 56 13.37 -7.31 -7.08
C GLU A 56 13.16 -6.24 -8.16
N ASN A 57 12.39 -5.20 -7.82
CA ASN A 57 12.12 -4.02 -8.64
C ASN A 57 11.77 -4.33 -10.13
N PRO A 58 10.75 -5.16 -10.40
CA PRO A 58 10.38 -5.51 -11.78
C PRO A 58 9.84 -4.31 -12.56
N ASP A 59 9.25 -3.34 -11.86
CA ASP A 59 8.83 -2.04 -12.39
C ASP A 59 10.01 -1.29 -13.03
N LEU A 60 11.16 -1.21 -12.36
CA LEU A 60 12.37 -0.59 -12.91
C LEU A 60 12.82 -1.23 -14.22
N LYS A 61 12.91 -2.57 -14.25
CA LYS A 61 13.34 -3.33 -15.43
C LYS A 61 12.38 -3.09 -16.61
N TRP A 62 11.09 -3.02 -16.34
CA TRP A 62 10.10 -2.77 -17.38
C TRP A 62 10.16 -1.33 -17.88
N ILE A 63 10.37 -0.36 -17.00
CA ILE A 63 10.54 1.05 -17.39
C ILE A 63 11.77 1.22 -18.29
N GLN A 64 12.89 0.61 -17.91
CA GLN A 64 14.12 0.59 -18.73
C GLN A 64 13.89 -0.02 -20.13
N LYS A 65 13.04 -1.04 -20.22
CA LYS A 65 12.80 -1.79 -21.47
C LYS A 65 11.73 -1.17 -22.37
N TYR A 66 10.65 -0.66 -21.79
CA TYR A 66 9.44 -0.26 -22.51
C TYR A 66 9.17 1.26 -22.46
N GLY A 67 9.95 2.01 -21.67
CA GLY A 67 9.83 3.45 -21.50
C GLY A 67 9.06 3.86 -20.24
N SER A 68 8.75 5.15 -20.13
CA SER A 68 8.22 5.78 -18.92
C SER A 68 6.75 5.44 -18.59
N ILE A 69 6.00 4.85 -19.53
CA ILE A 69 4.62 4.39 -19.34
C ILE A 69 4.54 2.94 -19.79
N VAL A 70 4.29 2.04 -18.85
CA VAL A 70 4.26 0.61 -19.11
C VAL A 70 2.93 0.01 -18.68
N LYS A 71 2.32 -0.81 -19.53
CA LYS A 71 1.15 -1.62 -19.15
C LYS A 71 1.58 -3.01 -18.73
N TYR A 72 1.09 -3.49 -17.60
CA TYR A 72 1.16 -4.88 -17.18
C TYR A 72 -0.22 -5.42 -16.81
N HIS A 73 -0.29 -6.71 -16.53
CA HIS A 73 -1.53 -7.39 -16.16
C HIS A 73 -1.52 -7.70 -14.66
N GLY A 74 -2.47 -7.17 -13.93
CA GLY A 74 -2.72 -7.52 -12.53
C GLY A 74 -3.47 -8.85 -12.40
N LEU A 75 -4.00 -9.12 -11.21
CA LEU A 75 -4.88 -10.27 -10.97
C LEU A 75 -6.06 -10.29 -11.95
N PHE A 76 -6.43 -11.50 -12.39
CA PHE A 76 -7.47 -11.74 -13.39
C PHE A 76 -7.26 -10.95 -14.68
N ASN A 77 -5.99 -10.77 -15.08
CA ASN A 77 -5.57 -10.02 -16.26
C ASN A 77 -6.02 -8.55 -16.28
N GLN A 78 -6.32 -7.95 -15.12
CA GLN A 78 -6.74 -6.56 -15.08
C GLN A 78 -5.60 -5.65 -15.60
N PRO A 79 -5.81 -4.89 -16.69
CA PRO A 79 -4.76 -4.05 -17.24
C PRO A 79 -4.47 -2.91 -16.26
N THR A 80 -3.20 -2.79 -15.89
CA THR A 80 -2.68 -1.80 -14.94
C THR A 80 -1.51 -1.09 -15.58
N ILE A 81 -1.32 0.20 -15.28
CA ILE A 81 -0.19 0.96 -15.81
C ILE A 81 0.79 1.34 -14.72
N VAL A 82 2.08 1.27 -15.02
CA VAL A 82 3.18 1.83 -14.24
C VAL A 82 3.65 3.09 -14.93
N ILE A 83 3.83 4.18 -14.17
CA ILE A 83 4.30 5.46 -14.68
C ILE A 83 5.58 5.86 -13.94
N ALA A 84 6.58 6.27 -14.71
CA ALA A 84 7.85 6.84 -14.28
C ALA A 84 8.11 8.25 -14.83
N ASP A 85 7.24 8.75 -15.72
CA ASP A 85 7.34 10.11 -16.25
C ASP A 85 7.10 11.14 -15.12
N THR A 86 8.09 11.99 -14.87
CA THR A 86 8.07 12.97 -13.77
C THR A 86 6.96 14.00 -13.90
N LYS A 87 6.60 14.41 -15.13
CA LYS A 87 5.52 15.38 -15.39
C LYS A 87 4.17 14.73 -15.10
N LEU A 88 3.95 13.51 -15.57
CA LEU A 88 2.72 12.76 -15.26
C LEU A 88 2.60 12.45 -13.77
N ILE A 89 3.71 12.10 -13.11
CA ILE A 89 3.72 11.87 -11.66
C ILE A 89 3.37 13.15 -10.92
N GLN A 90 3.95 14.30 -11.29
CA GLN A 90 3.58 15.60 -10.72
C GLN A 90 2.10 15.91 -10.95
N GLU A 91 1.59 15.63 -12.14
CA GLU A 91 0.17 15.81 -12.45
C GLU A 91 -0.72 14.97 -11.53
N ILE A 92 -0.40 13.68 -11.38
CA ILE A 92 -1.18 12.71 -10.59
C ILE A 92 -1.09 12.98 -9.08
N THR A 93 0.10 13.35 -8.60
CA THR A 93 0.40 13.41 -7.16
C THR A 93 0.35 14.80 -6.55
N LEU A 94 0.35 15.86 -7.38
CA LEU A 94 0.34 17.25 -6.91
C LEU A 94 -0.77 18.09 -7.57
N ASN A 95 -0.82 18.15 -8.90
CA ASN A 95 -1.69 19.13 -9.59
C ASN A 95 -3.17 18.69 -9.59
N HIS A 96 -3.44 17.41 -9.80
CA HIS A 96 -4.77 16.86 -9.96
C HIS A 96 -5.06 15.70 -9.00
N VAL A 97 -4.54 15.76 -7.77
CA VAL A 97 -4.65 14.69 -6.76
C VAL A 97 -6.06 14.14 -6.60
N TYR A 98 -7.08 14.99 -6.63
CA TYR A 98 -8.47 14.58 -6.42
C TYR A 98 -9.14 13.96 -7.66
N ASP A 99 -8.51 14.05 -8.84
CA ASP A 99 -8.90 13.28 -10.03
C ASP A 99 -8.37 11.84 -9.99
N TYR A 100 -7.44 11.54 -9.07
CA TYR A 100 -6.76 10.26 -8.93
C TYR A 100 -6.91 9.76 -7.49
N ILE A 101 -7.95 8.96 -7.26
CA ILE A 101 -8.25 8.42 -5.93
C ILE A 101 -7.45 7.15 -5.65
N LYS A 102 -7.18 6.83 -4.40
CA LYS A 102 -6.61 5.52 -4.06
C LYS A 102 -7.64 4.42 -4.31
N PRO A 103 -7.25 3.25 -4.86
CA PRO A 103 -8.18 2.16 -5.11
C PRO A 103 -8.77 1.61 -3.79
N PRO A 104 -10.06 1.82 -3.49
CA PRO A 104 -10.62 1.54 -2.17
C PRO A 104 -10.62 0.06 -1.84
N LYS A 105 -10.76 -0.81 -2.84
CA LYS A 105 -10.73 -2.27 -2.68
C LYS A 105 -9.36 -2.74 -2.16
N MET A 106 -8.28 -2.25 -2.77
CA MET A 106 -6.91 -2.63 -2.38
C MET A 106 -6.54 -2.16 -0.98
N LEU A 107 -7.19 -1.10 -0.49
CA LEU A 107 -6.92 -0.51 0.82
C LEU A 107 -7.85 -0.98 1.93
N ALA A 108 -8.82 -1.86 1.64
CA ALA A 108 -9.87 -2.21 2.60
C ALA A 108 -9.31 -2.80 3.91
N ASP A 109 -8.30 -3.66 3.84
CA ASP A 109 -7.69 -4.26 5.04
C ASP A 109 -6.89 -3.21 5.83
N ALA A 110 -6.16 -2.33 5.14
CA ALA A 110 -5.43 -1.23 5.78
C ALA A 110 -6.38 -0.22 6.44
N ILE A 111 -7.50 0.12 5.78
CA ILE A 111 -8.56 0.99 6.33
C ILE A 111 -9.25 0.33 7.53
N ALA A 112 -9.44 -0.99 7.51
CA ALA A 112 -10.03 -1.71 8.65
C ALA A 112 -9.12 -1.64 9.89
N ILE A 113 -7.80 -1.74 9.69
CA ILE A 113 -6.79 -1.66 10.75
C ILE A 113 -6.60 -0.23 11.25
N ALA A 114 -6.25 0.68 10.34
CA ALA A 114 -5.78 2.02 10.68
C ALA A 114 -6.90 3.08 10.70
N GLY A 115 -8.11 2.73 10.27
CA GLY A 115 -9.21 3.66 10.06
C GLY A 115 -9.06 4.51 8.80
N ARG A 116 -10.06 5.37 8.52
CA ARG A 116 -10.00 6.37 7.45
C ARG A 116 -9.30 7.65 7.91
N GLY A 117 -8.04 7.51 8.32
CA GLY A 117 -7.15 8.62 8.66
C GLY A 117 -6.61 9.33 7.42
N LEU A 118 -5.71 10.31 7.63
CA LEU A 118 -5.27 11.23 6.58
C LEU A 118 -4.73 10.49 5.34
N VAL A 119 -4.02 9.40 5.55
CA VAL A 119 -3.43 8.60 4.45
C VAL A 119 -4.50 7.92 3.59
N PHE A 120 -5.63 7.50 4.16
CA PHE A 120 -6.68 6.76 3.45
C PHE A 120 -7.91 7.59 3.11
N ALA A 121 -8.03 8.80 3.65
CA ALA A 121 -9.08 9.74 3.31
C ALA A 121 -8.92 10.23 1.85
N GLU A 122 -10.04 10.60 1.23
CA GLU A 122 -10.11 11.14 -0.13
C GLU A 122 -11.01 12.38 -0.16
N GLY A 123 -10.85 13.22 -1.19
CA GLY A 123 -11.71 14.38 -1.43
C GLY A 123 -11.74 15.39 -0.27
N GLU A 124 -12.93 15.84 0.10
CA GLU A 124 -13.13 16.85 1.16
C GLU A 124 -12.71 16.36 2.55
N ASP A 125 -12.86 15.07 2.85
CA ASP A 125 -12.40 14.51 4.11
C ASP A 125 -10.87 14.59 4.23
N HIS A 126 -10.16 14.26 3.15
CA HIS A 126 -8.70 14.42 3.08
C HIS A 126 -8.30 15.89 3.26
N LYS A 127 -8.96 16.82 2.55
CA LYS A 127 -8.69 18.27 2.68
C LYS A 127 -8.87 18.75 4.12
N ARG A 128 -9.97 18.38 4.75
CA ARG A 128 -10.29 18.75 6.13
C ARG A 128 -9.24 18.20 7.11
N GLN A 129 -8.96 16.90 7.05
CA GLN A 129 -7.96 16.27 7.92
C GLN A 129 -6.57 16.87 7.72
N ARG A 130 -6.15 17.12 6.47
CA ARG A 130 -4.86 17.73 6.16
C ARG A 130 -4.75 19.14 6.70
N LYS A 131 -5.80 19.96 6.53
CA LYS A 131 -5.86 21.32 7.07
C LYS A 131 -5.72 21.33 8.59
N MET A 132 -6.33 20.38 9.28
CA MET A 132 -6.23 20.25 10.74
C MET A 132 -4.84 19.79 11.21
N MET A 133 -4.16 18.93 10.45
CA MET A 133 -2.86 18.36 10.84
C MET A 133 -1.65 19.21 10.45
N ASN A 134 -1.68 19.91 9.31
CA ASN A 134 -0.55 20.69 8.80
C ASN A 134 0.10 21.64 9.84
N PRO A 135 -0.63 22.30 10.76
CA PRO A 135 -0.01 23.17 11.76
C PRO A 135 1.07 22.47 12.60
N ALA A 136 0.90 21.19 12.94
CA ALA A 136 1.88 20.42 13.71
C ALA A 136 3.23 20.24 12.98
N PHE A 137 3.23 20.39 11.65
CA PHE A 137 4.40 20.22 10.79
C PHE A 137 4.97 21.56 10.28
N THR A 138 4.60 22.68 10.91
CA THR A 138 5.23 23.98 10.62
C THR A 138 6.65 24.03 11.15
N HIS A 139 7.51 24.85 10.53
CA HIS A 139 8.92 24.95 10.91
C HIS A 139 9.14 25.20 12.41
N ASN A 140 8.36 26.11 13.00
CA ASN A 140 8.46 26.44 14.43
C ASN A 140 8.11 25.23 15.31
N ASN A 141 7.01 24.54 15.02
CA ASN A 141 6.59 23.37 15.80
C ASN A 141 7.57 22.21 15.66
N VAL A 142 8.14 21.99 14.46
CA VAL A 142 9.19 20.98 14.25
C VAL A 142 10.45 21.33 15.05
N LYS A 143 10.82 22.61 15.14
CA LYS A 143 11.98 23.06 15.92
C LYS A 143 11.81 22.76 17.41
N GLU A 144 10.60 22.85 17.94
CA GLU A 144 10.29 22.50 19.34
C GLU A 144 10.45 21.00 19.63
N MET A 145 10.37 20.14 18.61
CA MET A 145 10.55 18.69 18.74
C MET A 145 12.03 18.26 18.80
N VAL A 146 12.95 19.11 18.32
CA VAL A 146 14.39 18.80 18.20
C VAL A 146 15.03 18.36 19.53
N PRO A 147 14.78 19.00 20.68
CA PRO A 147 15.33 18.55 21.96
C PRO A 147 14.96 17.09 22.29
N THR A 148 13.74 16.67 21.96
CA THR A 148 13.29 15.27 22.13
C THR A 148 14.05 14.33 21.20
N PHE A 149 14.27 14.71 19.95
CA PHE A 149 15.05 13.90 19.00
C PHE A 149 16.48 13.71 19.51
N ILE A 150 17.11 14.78 20.00
CA ILE A 150 18.45 14.74 20.59
C ILE A 150 18.50 13.82 21.81
N ARG A 151 17.51 13.92 22.70
CA ARG A 151 17.39 13.07 23.90
C ARG A 151 17.38 11.59 23.53
N VAL A 152 16.51 11.17 22.61
CA VAL A 152 16.42 9.76 22.18
C VAL A 152 17.68 9.32 21.44
N ALA A 153 18.29 10.20 20.63
CA ALA A 153 19.55 9.91 19.95
C ALA A 153 20.70 9.65 20.93
N PHE A 154 20.79 10.42 22.03
CA PHE A 154 21.78 10.16 23.09
C PHE A 154 21.53 8.84 23.82
N THR A 155 20.26 8.50 24.12
CA THR A 155 19.93 7.19 24.69
C THR A 155 20.37 6.05 23.77
N LEU A 156 20.09 6.16 22.46
CA LEU A 156 20.52 5.19 21.47
C LEU A 156 22.06 5.09 21.39
N LYS A 157 22.75 6.24 21.36
CA LYS A 157 24.22 6.31 21.34
C LYS A 157 24.83 5.58 22.53
N ASN A 158 24.36 5.88 23.75
CA ASN A 158 24.90 5.27 24.96
C ASN A 158 24.70 3.74 24.96
N LEU A 159 23.54 3.25 24.50
CA LEU A 159 23.29 1.81 24.36
C LEU A 159 24.24 1.13 23.37
N ILE A 160 24.60 1.82 22.29
CA ILE A 160 25.57 1.31 21.31
C ILE A 160 26.98 1.34 21.91
N GLU A 161 27.37 2.42 22.59
CA GLU A 161 28.67 2.52 23.26
C GLU A 161 28.86 1.42 24.31
N ASP A 162 27.84 1.14 25.13
CA ASP A 162 27.89 0.07 26.12
C ASP A 162 28.16 -1.30 25.49
N LYS A 163 27.53 -1.59 24.34
CA LYS A 163 27.76 -2.84 23.60
C LYS A 163 29.15 -2.94 22.99
N VAL A 164 29.64 -1.84 22.43
CA VAL A 164 31.00 -1.76 21.89
C VAL A 164 32.02 -1.97 23.02
N ASN A 165 31.80 -1.36 24.18
CA ASN A 165 32.65 -1.53 25.37
C ASN A 165 32.65 -2.96 25.92
N LEU A 166 31.54 -3.70 25.73
CA LEU A 166 31.44 -5.13 26.04
C LEU A 166 32.13 -6.03 25.00
N GLY A 167 32.72 -5.46 23.94
CA GLY A 167 33.46 -6.18 22.90
C GLY A 167 32.58 -6.73 21.77
N GLU A 168 31.32 -6.29 21.64
CA GLU A 168 30.49 -6.66 20.49
C GLU A 168 31.04 -6.02 19.20
N SER A 169 31.48 -6.84 18.25
CA SER A 169 32.05 -6.38 16.97
C SER A 169 31.02 -6.22 15.85
N ASN A 170 29.84 -6.84 15.97
CA ASN A 170 28.78 -6.79 14.98
C ASN A 170 27.44 -6.48 15.65
N ILE A 171 26.94 -5.25 15.46
CA ILE A 171 25.68 -4.79 16.07
C ILE A 171 24.65 -4.54 14.97
N ASN A 172 23.53 -5.28 15.01
CA ASN A 172 22.39 -5.01 14.13
C ASN A 172 21.60 -3.80 14.64
N LEU A 173 21.70 -2.66 13.95
CA LEU A 173 21.07 -1.39 14.36
C LEU A 173 19.59 -1.29 14.00
N THR A 174 19.09 -2.08 13.04
CA THR A 174 17.70 -2.03 12.57
C THR A 174 16.65 -2.04 13.70
N PRO A 175 16.69 -2.98 14.67
CA PRO A 175 15.73 -2.98 15.78
C PRO A 175 15.85 -1.76 16.68
N TYR A 176 17.06 -1.23 16.88
CA TYR A 176 17.28 -0.05 17.71
C TYR A 176 16.77 1.23 17.06
N ILE A 177 16.95 1.39 15.74
CA ILE A 177 16.43 2.52 14.98
C ILE A 177 14.89 2.52 15.00
N SER A 178 14.26 1.36 14.83
CA SER A 178 12.80 1.22 14.93
C SER A 178 12.28 1.61 16.32
N LYS A 179 12.94 1.14 17.39
CA LYS A 179 12.59 1.47 18.79
C LYS A 179 12.80 2.95 19.11
N ALA A 180 13.91 3.53 18.67
CA ALA A 180 14.17 4.96 18.83
C ALA A 180 13.11 5.81 18.11
N THR A 181 12.73 5.43 16.90
CA THR A 181 11.68 6.11 16.13
C THR A 181 10.33 6.03 16.86
N LEU A 182 10.00 4.86 17.44
CA LEU A 182 8.79 4.69 18.23
C LEU A 182 8.79 5.58 19.47
N ASP A 183 9.91 5.67 20.19
CA ASP A 183 10.04 6.54 21.37
C ASP A 183 9.87 8.02 20.99
N VAL A 184 10.50 8.46 19.90
CA VAL A 184 10.34 9.83 19.36
C VAL A 184 8.87 10.13 19.06
N ILE A 185 8.19 9.25 18.31
CA ILE A 185 6.78 9.43 17.95
C ILE A 185 5.89 9.41 19.19
N GLY A 186 6.18 8.55 20.17
CA GLY A 186 5.49 8.50 21.45
C GLY A 186 5.52 9.84 22.17
N ILE A 187 6.72 10.39 22.36
CA ILE A 187 6.90 11.63 23.11
C ILE A 187 6.32 12.81 22.33
N VAL A 188 6.68 12.95 21.06
CA VAL A 188 6.30 14.13 20.27
C VAL A 188 4.82 14.09 19.85
N GLY A 189 4.33 12.93 19.43
CA GLY A 189 2.97 12.78 18.90
C GLY A 189 1.91 12.53 19.97
N PHE A 190 2.28 11.84 21.05
CA PHE A 190 1.32 11.35 22.06
C PHE A 190 1.64 11.81 23.48
N ASN A 191 2.73 12.56 23.67
CA ASN A 191 3.26 12.90 24.99
C ASN A 191 3.39 11.66 25.90
N TYR A 192 3.83 10.54 25.32
CA TYR A 192 3.90 9.24 25.96
C TYR A 192 5.31 8.65 25.85
N GLU A 193 5.91 8.31 26.98
CA GLU A 193 7.25 7.72 27.04
C GLU A 193 7.17 6.19 26.95
N PHE A 194 7.31 5.66 25.72
CA PHE A 194 7.31 4.20 25.51
C PHE A 194 8.53 3.51 26.12
N ASN A 195 9.68 4.20 26.19
CA ASN A 195 10.94 3.65 26.69
C ASN A 195 11.31 2.32 26.01
N SER A 196 11.04 2.22 24.71
CA SER A 196 11.18 1.00 23.89
C SER A 196 12.64 0.58 23.72
N LEU A 197 13.57 1.54 23.82
CA LEU A 197 15.01 1.30 23.81
C LEU A 197 15.52 0.60 25.07
N THR A 198 14.92 0.88 26.23
CA THR A 198 15.41 0.41 27.55
C THR A 198 14.54 -0.65 28.18
N SER A 199 13.27 -0.76 27.79
CA SER A 199 12.29 -1.66 28.39
C SER A 199 11.44 -2.39 27.32
N PRO A 200 11.06 -3.65 27.57
CA PRO A 200 10.15 -4.37 26.70
C PRO A 200 8.72 -3.82 26.85
N ASN A 201 8.28 -2.99 25.90
CA ASN A 201 6.94 -2.40 25.89
C ASN A 201 5.94 -3.26 25.09
N GLU A 202 4.73 -3.46 25.64
CA GLU A 202 3.64 -4.18 24.97
C GLU A 202 3.22 -3.54 23.65
N LEU A 203 3.26 -2.20 23.54
CA LEU A 203 2.93 -1.49 22.31
C LEU A 203 4.02 -1.62 21.25
N ALA A 204 5.30 -1.65 21.65
CA ALA A 204 6.41 -1.93 20.75
C ALA A 204 6.31 -3.37 20.19
N LYS A 205 5.96 -4.35 21.04
CA LYS A 205 5.66 -5.72 20.61
C LYS A 205 4.46 -5.79 19.68
N ALA A 206 3.41 -5.03 19.96
CA ALA A 206 2.23 -4.95 19.10
C ALA A 206 2.57 -4.33 17.73
N TYR A 207 3.36 -3.27 17.71
CA TYR A 207 3.85 -2.64 16.48
C TYR A 207 4.68 -3.62 15.64
N ASP A 208 5.68 -4.29 16.26
CA ASP A 208 6.48 -5.33 15.60
C ASP A 208 5.63 -6.47 15.05
N SER A 209 4.56 -6.86 15.76
CA SER A 209 3.64 -7.92 15.31
C SER A 209 2.86 -7.56 14.04
N VAL A 210 2.68 -6.27 13.77
CA VAL A 210 1.96 -5.76 12.59
C VAL A 210 2.91 -5.49 11.43
N THR A 211 4.11 -4.95 11.72
CA THR A 211 5.04 -4.49 10.68
C THR A 211 6.08 -5.53 10.25
N ASN A 212 6.52 -6.39 11.17
CA ASN A 212 7.70 -7.25 10.98
C ASN A 212 7.35 -8.75 10.92
N VAL A 213 6.09 -9.14 11.09
CA VAL A 213 5.65 -10.52 10.94
C VAL A 213 5.46 -10.83 9.45
N PRO A 214 6.21 -11.80 8.88
CA PRO A 214 5.98 -12.26 7.52
C PRO A 214 4.54 -12.72 7.40
N GLN A 215 3.75 -12.02 6.61
CA GLN A 215 2.39 -12.46 6.33
C GLN A 215 2.50 -13.79 5.59
N PRO A 216 1.84 -14.86 6.06
CA PRO A 216 1.82 -16.12 5.33
C PRO A 216 1.36 -15.86 3.90
N ALA A 217 1.98 -16.51 2.91
CA ALA A 217 1.59 -16.36 1.50
C ALA A 217 0.07 -16.56 1.30
N LEU A 218 -0.53 -17.43 2.12
CA LEU A 218 -1.97 -17.66 2.18
C LEU A 218 -2.78 -16.43 2.64
N ARG A 219 -2.29 -15.62 3.59
CA ARG A 219 -2.95 -14.36 4.01
C ARG A 219 -2.93 -13.34 2.90
N PHE A 220 -1.77 -13.19 2.27
CA PHE A 220 -1.62 -12.30 1.13
C PHE A 220 -2.56 -12.70 -0.01
N ALA A 221 -2.63 -13.99 -0.34
CA ALA A 221 -3.57 -14.51 -1.33
C ALA A 221 -5.04 -14.26 -0.95
N ILE A 222 -5.43 -14.48 0.31
CA ILE A 222 -6.80 -14.21 0.79
C ILE A 222 -7.13 -12.72 0.72
N SER A 223 -6.22 -11.84 1.12
CA SER A 223 -6.40 -10.38 1.03
C SER A 223 -6.60 -9.94 -0.42
N LEU A 224 -5.75 -10.44 -1.34
CA LEU A 224 -5.88 -10.17 -2.77
C LEU A 224 -7.21 -10.66 -3.35
N LEU A 225 -7.63 -11.90 -3.05
CA LEU A 225 -8.89 -12.46 -3.52
C LEU A 225 -10.10 -11.73 -2.96
N SER A 226 -10.01 -11.23 -1.72
CA SER A 226 -11.09 -10.48 -1.08
C SER A 226 -11.40 -9.14 -1.74
N ASN A 227 -10.52 -8.64 -2.61
CA ASN A 227 -10.78 -7.46 -3.45
C ASN A 227 -11.81 -7.75 -4.55
N TYR A 228 -11.95 -9.02 -4.94
CA TYR A 228 -12.88 -9.47 -5.98
C TYR A 228 -14.09 -10.18 -5.40
N VAL A 229 -13.91 -10.94 -4.31
CA VAL A 229 -14.98 -11.65 -3.59
C VAL A 229 -15.00 -11.20 -2.13
N PRO A 230 -15.77 -10.14 -1.79
CA PRO A 230 -15.78 -9.56 -0.44
C PRO A 230 -16.14 -10.54 0.67
N TYR A 231 -16.99 -11.54 0.37
CA TYR A 231 -17.46 -12.55 1.31
C TYR A 231 -16.34 -13.41 1.92
N ILE A 232 -15.18 -13.52 1.25
CA ILE A 232 -14.03 -14.27 1.78
C ILE A 232 -13.57 -13.71 3.13
N ARG A 233 -13.75 -12.41 3.38
CA ARG A 233 -13.41 -11.77 4.67
C ARG A 233 -14.27 -12.28 5.84
N ASN A 234 -15.48 -12.77 5.56
CA ASN A 234 -16.43 -13.21 6.58
C ASN A 234 -16.35 -14.71 6.88
N ILE A 235 -15.55 -15.46 6.12
CA ILE A 235 -15.39 -16.90 6.34
C ILE A 235 -14.67 -17.09 7.69
N PRO A 236 -15.17 -17.97 8.59
CA PRO A 236 -14.65 -18.15 9.94
C PRO A 236 -13.34 -18.95 9.98
N ILE A 237 -12.35 -18.55 9.20
CA ILE A 237 -10.99 -19.10 9.20
C ILE A 237 -10.20 -18.45 10.34
N ASP A 238 -9.32 -19.20 11.02
CA ASP A 238 -8.49 -18.71 12.13
C ASP A 238 -7.77 -17.40 11.81
N MET A 239 -7.33 -17.26 10.57
CA MET A 239 -6.62 -16.06 10.12
C MET A 239 -7.53 -14.83 10.02
N ASN A 240 -8.78 -14.99 9.58
CA ASN A 240 -9.77 -13.91 9.58
C ASN A 240 -10.20 -13.57 11.01
N ARG A 241 -10.32 -14.57 11.90
CA ARG A 241 -10.60 -14.36 13.32
C ARG A 241 -9.48 -13.56 13.99
N LYS A 242 -8.22 -13.99 13.82
CA LYS A 242 -7.03 -13.27 14.33
C LYS A 242 -6.98 -11.83 13.82
N PHE A 243 -7.23 -11.61 12.53
CA PHE A 243 -7.29 -10.27 11.96
C PHE A 243 -8.40 -9.41 12.55
N LYS A 244 -9.60 -9.98 12.76
CA LYS A 244 -10.73 -9.27 13.36
C LYS A 244 -10.45 -8.89 14.81
N SER A 245 -9.94 -9.82 15.61
CA SER A 245 -9.54 -9.56 16.99
C SER A 245 -8.40 -8.52 17.07
N ALA A 246 -7.44 -8.57 16.14
CA ALA A 246 -6.41 -7.54 16.02
C ALA A 246 -7.03 -6.18 15.70
N CYS A 247 -7.95 -6.08 14.74
CA CYS A 247 -8.64 -4.82 14.45
C CYS A 247 -9.45 -4.32 15.65
N GLU A 248 -10.10 -5.18 16.43
CA GLU A 248 -10.81 -4.81 17.65
C GLU A 248 -9.86 -4.24 18.72
N TYR A 249 -8.70 -4.85 18.92
CA TYR A 249 -7.67 -4.34 19.84
C TYR A 249 -7.05 -3.04 19.34
N LEU A 250 -6.72 -2.96 18.05
CA LEU A 250 -6.14 -1.78 17.40
C LEU A 250 -7.15 -0.61 17.33
N ASN A 251 -8.45 -0.88 17.33
CA ASN A 251 -9.47 0.18 17.44
C ASN A 251 -9.37 0.94 18.77
N CYS A 252 -8.95 0.29 19.85
CA CYS A 252 -8.89 0.89 21.17
C CYS A 252 -7.66 1.79 21.38
N VAL A 253 -6.55 1.55 20.65
CA VAL A 253 -5.25 2.21 20.91
C VAL A 253 -4.62 2.80 19.65
N VAL A 254 -4.84 2.19 18.49
CA VAL A 254 -4.03 2.40 17.28
C VAL A 254 -4.75 3.20 16.20
N LYS A 255 -6.09 3.23 16.19
CA LYS A 255 -6.84 4.10 15.26
C LYS A 255 -6.48 5.58 15.44
N GLU A 256 -6.22 6.05 16.65
CA GLU A 256 -5.81 7.44 16.86
C GLU A 256 -4.33 7.66 16.50
N THR A 257 -3.48 6.65 16.72
CA THR A 257 -2.04 6.69 16.41
C THR A 257 -1.75 6.62 14.91
N LEU A 258 -2.37 5.69 14.19
CA LEU A 258 -2.22 5.51 12.75
C LEU A 258 -3.06 6.48 11.92
N ARG A 259 -4.03 7.18 12.52
CA ARG A 259 -4.69 8.33 11.87
C ARG A 259 -3.68 9.40 11.47
N LEU A 260 -2.62 9.55 12.26
CA LEU A 260 -1.62 10.61 12.10
C LEU A 260 -0.46 10.18 11.19
N ASN A 261 0.01 8.93 11.26
CA ASN A 261 1.11 8.44 10.42
C ASN A 261 0.87 6.98 9.99
N SER A 262 0.51 6.74 8.73
CA SER A 262 0.36 5.39 8.18
C SER A 262 1.59 5.01 7.33
N PRO A 263 2.26 3.87 7.61
CA PRO A 263 3.55 3.50 7.01
C PRO A 263 3.46 2.86 5.61
N VAL A 264 2.50 3.26 4.77
CA VAL A 264 2.27 2.59 3.47
C VAL A 264 3.16 3.15 2.37
N SER A 265 4.08 2.32 1.87
CA SER A 265 5.11 2.66 0.86
C SER A 265 4.69 2.44 -0.61
N LEU A 266 3.38 2.36 -0.91
CA LEU A 266 2.92 2.19 -2.29
C LEU A 266 1.80 3.16 -2.64
N THR A 267 2.07 4.10 -3.55
CA THR A 267 1.06 5.05 -4.04
C THR A 267 0.43 4.54 -5.34
N THR A 268 -0.49 3.58 -5.21
CA THR A 268 -1.40 3.24 -6.30
C THR A 268 -2.55 4.25 -6.35
N ARG A 269 -2.98 4.60 -7.55
CA ARG A 269 -4.08 5.51 -7.84
C ARG A 269 -5.03 4.91 -8.87
N THR A 270 -6.21 5.49 -8.96
CA THR A 270 -7.24 5.16 -9.93
C THR A 270 -7.85 6.45 -10.42
N ASN A 271 -7.90 6.65 -11.74
CA ASN A 271 -8.48 7.84 -12.34
C ASN A 271 -10.02 7.77 -12.31
N ILE A 272 -10.66 8.86 -11.89
CA ILE A 272 -12.13 8.93 -11.76
C ILE A 272 -12.85 9.20 -13.10
N LYS A 273 -12.10 9.62 -14.12
CA LYS A 273 -12.58 9.97 -15.47
C LYS A 273 -11.53 9.57 -16.50
N ASP A 274 -11.94 9.45 -17.75
CA ASP A 274 -11.01 9.20 -18.86
C ASP A 274 -9.94 10.31 -18.90
N LYS A 275 -8.69 9.89 -19.13
CA LYS A 275 -7.51 10.77 -19.19
C LYS A 275 -6.72 10.47 -20.45
N VAL A 276 -5.86 11.41 -20.83
CA VAL A 276 -4.95 11.26 -21.98
C VAL A 276 -3.54 11.52 -21.47
N PHE A 277 -2.67 10.52 -21.61
CA PHE A 277 -1.25 10.61 -21.28
C PHE A 277 -0.44 10.50 -22.58
N GLY A 278 0.02 11.63 -23.09
CA GLY A 278 0.61 11.70 -24.44
C GLY A 278 -0.38 11.21 -25.49
N ASP A 279 -0.01 10.17 -26.24
CA ASP A 279 -0.85 9.56 -27.28
C ASP A 279 -1.79 8.46 -26.76
N TYR A 280 -1.78 8.19 -25.45
CA TYR A 280 -2.53 7.10 -24.84
C TYR A 280 -3.80 7.59 -24.16
N VAL A 281 -4.93 6.96 -24.51
CA VAL A 281 -6.19 7.13 -23.80
C VAL A 281 -6.24 6.17 -22.62
N ILE A 282 -6.40 6.72 -21.42
CA ILE A 282 -6.50 6.00 -20.15
C ILE A 282 -7.98 6.01 -19.71
N PRO A 283 -8.71 4.90 -19.86
CA PRO A 283 -10.10 4.82 -19.46
C PRO A 283 -10.28 5.06 -17.96
N LYS A 284 -11.44 5.56 -17.56
CA LYS A 284 -11.87 5.62 -16.17
C LYS A 284 -11.67 4.29 -15.45
N ASP A 285 -11.39 4.37 -14.15
CA ASP A 285 -11.17 3.22 -13.26
C ASP A 285 -9.91 2.38 -13.60
N THR A 286 -8.97 2.96 -14.37
CA THR A 286 -7.66 2.34 -14.61
C THR A 286 -6.78 2.47 -13.38
N VAL A 287 -6.17 1.36 -12.97
CA VAL A 287 -5.21 1.35 -11.87
C VAL A 287 -3.86 1.86 -12.38
N ILE A 288 -3.29 2.82 -11.65
CA ILE A 288 -2.06 3.53 -11.97
C ILE A 288 -1.10 3.36 -10.80
N MET A 289 0.05 2.75 -11.06
CA MET A 289 1.14 2.60 -10.11
C MET A 289 2.22 3.64 -10.43
N VAL A 290 2.65 4.40 -9.43
CA VAL A 290 3.79 5.32 -9.55
C VAL A 290 5.06 4.58 -9.16
N ALA A 291 6.02 4.49 -10.07
CA ALA A 291 7.31 3.84 -9.82
C ALA A 291 8.26 4.79 -9.07
N ILE A 292 8.10 4.86 -7.74
CA ILE A 292 8.97 5.69 -6.88
C ILE A 292 10.43 5.26 -6.99
N SER A 293 10.67 3.96 -7.13
CA SER A 293 12.00 3.37 -7.36
C SER A 293 12.69 3.98 -8.59
N ALA A 294 11.95 4.26 -9.66
CA ALA A 294 12.48 4.85 -10.90
C ALA A 294 12.88 6.31 -10.72
N LEU A 295 12.12 7.05 -9.90
CA LEU A 295 12.43 8.44 -9.58
C LEU A 295 13.75 8.59 -8.82
N HIS A 296 14.06 7.65 -7.93
CA HIS A 296 15.27 7.71 -7.11
C HIS A 296 16.54 7.26 -7.84
N ASN A 297 16.41 6.50 -8.94
CA ASN A 297 17.53 5.90 -9.64
C ASN A 297 17.90 6.62 -10.95
N GLU A 298 17.43 7.86 -11.17
CA GLU A 298 17.66 8.70 -12.37
C GLU A 298 17.85 7.88 -13.65
N VAL A 299 16.81 7.15 -14.05
CA VAL A 299 16.74 6.54 -15.39
C VAL A 299 15.84 7.42 -16.24
N THR A 300 16.36 8.59 -16.62
CA THR A 300 15.78 9.46 -17.66
C THR A 300 16.87 9.86 -18.63
#